data_AF-A0A382A179-F1
#
_entry.id   AF-A0A382A179-F1
#
_cell.length_a   1.000
_cell.length_b   1.000
_cell.length_c   1.000
_cell.angle_alpha   90.00
_cell.angle_beta   90.00
_cell.angle_gamma   90.00
#
_symmetry.space_group_name_H-M   'P 1'
#
loop_
_entity.id
_entity.type
_entity.pdbx_description
1 polymer ?
#
loop_
_entity_poly.entity_id
_entity_poly.type
_entity_poly.pdbx_seq_one_letter_code
_entity_poly.pdbx_strand_id
1 'polypeptide(L)'
;VDHVNKHGHDSVPKNSARLDMNLRANDTGILAADAFRKGYYTHVSNITADSLEGAFHVGNMGPESSIERISPMHSLSVGDVVEDEAGKMSVVADWGFKDVTVYKT
;
A
#
# COMPACT_ATOMS: atom_id res chain seq x y z
N VAL A 1 -18.23 -13.24 16.93
CA VAL A 1 -17.71 -13.96 15.73
C VAL A 1 -17.34 -12.91 14.71
N ASP A 2 -16.11 -12.94 14.22
CA ASP A 2 -15.58 -11.94 13.30
C ASP A 2 -16.46 -11.82 12.04
N HIS A 3 -16.73 -10.60 11.56
CA HIS A 3 -17.67 -10.35 10.45
C HIS A 3 -17.24 -11.09 9.18
N VAL A 4 -15.93 -11.19 8.96
CA VAL A 4 -15.29 -11.92 7.86
C VAL A 4 -15.57 -13.42 7.94
N ASN A 5 -15.56 -14.00 9.14
CA ASN A 5 -15.82 -15.43 9.33
C ASN A 5 -17.27 -15.82 9.02
N LYS A 6 -18.21 -14.85 9.00
CA LYS A 6 -19.63 -15.08 8.74
C LYS A 6 -20.07 -14.74 7.31
N HIS A 7 -19.40 -13.79 6.66
CA HIS A 7 -19.86 -13.24 5.38
C HIS A 7 -18.83 -13.30 4.24
N GLY A 8 -17.66 -13.88 4.48
CA GLY A 8 -16.57 -13.95 3.50
C GLY A 8 -15.79 -12.64 3.40
N HIS A 9 -14.62 -12.68 2.74
CA HIS A 9 -13.76 -11.50 2.58
C HIS A 9 -14.48 -10.32 1.91
N ASP A 10 -15.43 -10.61 1.02
CA ASP A 10 -16.24 -9.63 0.26
C ASP A 10 -17.14 -8.73 1.12
N SER A 11 -17.34 -9.11 2.38
CA SER A 11 -18.08 -8.30 3.34
C SER A 11 -17.31 -7.10 3.89
N VAL A 12 -15.99 -7.07 3.69
CA VAL A 12 -15.13 -5.96 4.09
C VAL A 12 -14.31 -5.52 2.87
N PRO A 13 -14.79 -4.51 2.11
CA PRO A 13 -14.20 -4.11 0.83
C PRO A 13 -12.69 -3.82 0.88
N LYS A 14 -12.19 -3.30 2.01
CA LYS A 14 -10.75 -3.08 2.24
C LYS A 14 -9.95 -4.38 2.32
N ASN A 15 -10.51 -5.42 2.95
CA ASN A 15 -9.84 -6.72 3.08
C ASN A 15 -9.91 -7.51 1.78
N SER A 16 -11.01 -7.45 1.02
CA SER A 16 -11.06 -8.00 -0.34
C SER A 16 -10.06 -7.32 -1.26
N ALA A 17 -9.97 -5.98 -1.24
CA ALA A 17 -9.00 -5.27 -2.08
C ALA A 17 -7.55 -5.72 -1.80
N ARG A 18 -7.18 -5.90 -0.51
CA ARG A 18 -5.85 -6.44 -0.15
C ARG A 18 -5.68 -7.88 -0.62
N LEU A 19 -6.71 -8.72 -0.51
CA LEU A 19 -6.66 -10.11 -0.96
C LEU A 19 -6.52 -10.20 -2.49
N ASP A 20 -7.27 -9.41 -3.24
CA ASP A 20 -7.23 -9.35 -4.70
C ASP A 20 -5.84 -8.93 -5.21
N MET A 21 -5.20 -7.97 -4.54
CA MET A 21 -3.82 -7.56 -4.83
C MET A 21 -2.81 -8.70 -4.59
N ASN A 22 -3.06 -9.58 -3.62
CA ASN A 22 -2.16 -10.69 -3.27
C ASN A 22 -2.39 -11.95 -4.13
N LEU A 23 -3.62 -12.21 -4.58
CA LEU A 23 -3.99 -13.40 -5.36
C LEU A 23 -3.78 -13.25 -6.88
N ARG A 24 -3.14 -12.16 -7.32
CA ARG A 24 -2.80 -11.85 -8.74
C ARG A 24 -3.99 -11.90 -9.71
N ALA A 25 -5.22 -11.72 -9.23
CA ALA A 25 -6.39 -11.79 -10.10
C ALA A 25 -6.47 -10.59 -11.06
N ASN A 26 -5.93 -9.42 -10.66
CA ASN A 26 -5.98 -8.15 -11.39
C ASN A 26 -4.68 -7.34 -11.21
N ASP A 27 -4.48 -6.31 -12.06
CA ASP A 27 -3.34 -5.38 -11.96
C ASP A 27 -3.36 -4.62 -10.62
N THR A 28 -2.34 -4.86 -9.78
CA THR A 28 -2.19 -4.26 -8.45
C THR A 28 -2.27 -2.74 -8.47
N GLY A 29 -1.74 -2.09 -9.52
CA GLY A 29 -1.75 -0.62 -9.64
C GLY A 29 -3.18 -0.08 -9.81
N ILE A 30 -4.03 -0.77 -10.59
CA ILE A 30 -5.43 -0.39 -10.81
C ILE A 30 -6.24 -0.57 -9.52
N LEU A 31 -6.05 -1.70 -8.83
CA LEU A 31 -6.72 -1.96 -7.56
C LEU A 31 -6.33 -0.94 -6.48
N ALA A 32 -5.04 -0.59 -6.41
CA ALA A 32 -4.53 0.40 -5.47
C ALA A 32 -5.11 1.79 -5.75
N ALA A 33 -5.21 2.17 -7.03
CA ALA A 33 -5.81 3.44 -7.43
C ALA A 33 -7.29 3.53 -7.01
N ASP A 34 -8.03 2.44 -7.16
CA ASP A 34 -9.42 2.38 -6.73
C ASP A 34 -9.57 2.44 -5.20
N ALA A 35 -8.76 1.67 -4.47
CA ALA A 35 -8.72 1.70 -3.01
C ALA A 35 -8.32 3.07 -2.46
N PHE A 36 -7.39 3.76 -3.12
CA PHE A 36 -6.97 5.12 -2.78
C PHE A 36 -8.11 6.12 -2.97
N ARG A 37 -8.80 6.10 -4.12
CA ARG A 37 -9.99 6.95 -4.36
C ARG A 37 -11.10 6.71 -3.34
N LYS A 38 -11.24 5.48 -2.86
CA LYS A 38 -12.21 5.10 -1.82
C LYS A 38 -11.78 5.48 -0.40
N GLY A 39 -10.57 6.04 -0.22
CA GLY A 39 -10.05 6.48 1.07
C GLY A 39 -9.64 5.35 2.00
N TYR A 40 -9.22 4.19 1.46
CA TYR A 40 -8.89 3.02 2.29
C TYR A 40 -7.48 3.05 2.88
N TYR A 41 -6.60 3.90 2.35
CA TYR A 41 -5.25 4.11 2.85
C TYR A 41 -5.20 5.13 3.98
N THR A 42 -4.26 4.94 4.88
CA THR A 42 -3.93 5.87 5.96
C THR A 42 -2.45 6.16 5.85
N HIS A 43 -2.07 7.44 5.85
CA HIS A 43 -0.67 7.83 5.88
C HIS A 43 -0.11 7.59 7.28
N VAL A 44 0.94 6.77 7.39
CA VAL A 44 1.47 6.31 8.70
C VAL A 44 2.91 6.75 8.97
N SER A 45 3.68 7.13 7.95
CA SER A 45 5.09 7.49 8.12
C SER A 45 5.66 8.17 6.88
N ASN A 46 6.64 9.06 7.10
CA ASN A 46 7.55 9.52 6.05
C ASN A 46 8.85 8.72 6.13
N ILE A 47 9.41 8.30 4.99
CA ILE A 47 10.67 7.56 4.91
C ILE A 47 11.62 8.31 3.99
N THR A 48 12.83 8.60 4.47
CA THR A 48 13.88 9.21 3.65
C THR A 48 14.67 8.12 2.91
N ALA A 49 14.57 8.10 1.57
CA ALA A 49 15.29 7.18 0.70
C ALA A 49 15.42 7.72 -0.73
N ASP A 50 16.42 7.25 -1.47
CA ASP A 50 16.72 7.72 -2.83
C ASP A 50 15.96 6.95 -3.94
N SER A 51 15.23 5.89 -3.58
CA SER A 51 14.45 5.08 -4.52
C SER A 51 13.32 4.32 -3.82
N LEU A 52 12.42 3.73 -4.61
CA LEU A 52 11.35 2.86 -4.09
C LEU A 52 11.91 1.63 -3.37
N GLU A 53 12.95 1.00 -3.92
CA GLU A 53 13.66 -0.10 -3.28
C GLU A 53 14.36 0.35 -1.99
N GLY A 54 14.89 1.57 -1.97
CA GLY A 54 15.46 2.18 -0.77
C GLY A 54 14.40 2.39 0.31
N ALA A 55 13.24 2.92 -0.05
CA ALA A 55 12.11 3.09 0.87
C ALA A 55 11.63 1.74 1.41
N PHE A 56 11.54 0.72 0.54
CA PHE A 56 11.21 -0.65 0.94
C PHE A 56 12.22 -1.24 1.93
N HIS A 57 13.52 -1.06 1.65
CA HIS A 57 14.58 -1.50 2.54
C HIS A 57 14.48 -0.80 3.90
N VAL A 58 14.41 0.53 3.91
CA VAL A 58 14.36 1.32 5.14
C VAL A 58 13.11 1.01 5.94
N GLY A 59 11.93 0.96 5.33
CA GLY A 59 10.68 0.65 6.02
C GLY A 59 10.63 -0.76 6.65
N ASN A 60 11.47 -1.68 6.17
CA ASN A 60 11.50 -3.08 6.64
C ASN A 60 12.69 -3.38 7.58
N MET A 61 13.83 -2.75 7.35
CA MET A 61 15.11 -3.06 8.01
C MET A 61 15.70 -1.87 8.78
N GLY A 62 15.25 -0.65 8.50
CA GLY A 62 15.81 0.59 9.02
C GLY A 62 16.95 1.17 8.16
N PRO A 63 17.71 2.14 8.69
CA PRO A 63 17.72 2.56 10.09
C PRO A 63 16.46 3.35 10.49
N GLU A 64 16.07 3.24 11.76
CA GLU A 64 14.91 3.96 12.31
C GLU A 64 15.07 5.48 12.22
N SER A 65 16.30 6.00 12.20
CA SER A 65 16.58 7.43 12.02
C SER A 65 16.10 8.00 10.68
N SER A 66 15.84 7.15 9.69
CA SER A 66 15.31 7.53 8.38
C SER A 66 13.79 7.41 8.29
N ILE A 67 13.12 7.07 9.40
CA ILE A 67 11.66 6.88 9.48
C ILE A 67 11.07 7.90 10.46
N GLU A 68 10.18 8.74 9.97
CA GLU A 68 9.31 9.57 10.80
C GLU A 68 7.96 8.88 10.93
N ARG A 69 7.59 8.43 12.14
CA ARG A 69 6.31 7.74 12.39
C ARG A 69 5.21 8.72 12.80
N ILE A 70 4.12 8.73 12.03
CA ILE A 70 2.92 9.53 12.29
C ILE A 70 1.88 8.68 13.05
N SER A 71 1.82 7.39 12.74
CA SER A 71 0.90 6.39 13.28
C SER A 71 1.64 5.05 13.43
N PRO A 72 1.09 4.04 14.15
CA PRO A 72 1.58 2.67 14.06
C PRO A 72 1.78 2.26 12.59
N MET A 73 3.00 1.84 12.28
CA MET A 73 3.44 1.45 10.94
C MET A 73 4.06 0.05 11.05
N HIS A 74 3.67 -0.82 10.13
CA HIS A 74 4.25 -2.15 9.95
C HIS A 74 5.32 -2.16 8.84
N SER A 75 5.95 -3.31 8.61
CA SER A 75 6.78 -3.54 7.43
C SER A 75 6.02 -3.24 6.13
N LEU A 76 6.66 -2.59 5.17
CA LEU A 76 6.14 -2.38 3.83
C LEU A 76 5.96 -3.72 3.10
N SER A 77 4.77 -3.95 2.57
CA SER A 77 4.37 -5.20 1.93
C SER A 77 3.40 -4.97 0.76
N VAL A 78 3.04 -6.06 0.06
CA VAL A 78 2.15 -6.02 -1.11
C VAL A 78 0.85 -5.28 -0.78
N GLY A 79 0.52 -4.31 -1.63
CA GLY A 79 -0.65 -3.46 -1.51
C GLY A 79 -0.42 -2.16 -0.73
N ASP A 80 0.72 -1.97 -0.09
CA ASP A 80 1.07 -0.68 0.52
C ASP A 80 1.54 0.31 -0.55
N VAL A 81 1.18 1.60 -0.37
CA VAL A 81 1.48 2.68 -1.33
C VAL A 81 2.54 3.61 -0.76
N VAL A 82 3.49 3.96 -1.60
CA VAL A 82 4.51 4.99 -1.37
C VAL A 82 4.22 6.15 -2.32
N GLU A 83 4.26 7.37 -1.80
CA GLU A 83 4.13 8.61 -2.57
C GLU A 83 5.45 9.39 -2.50
N ASP A 84 5.95 9.86 -3.64
CA ASP A 84 7.14 10.72 -3.69
C ASP A 84 6.81 12.21 -3.50
N GLU A 85 7.83 13.06 -3.41
CA GLU A 85 7.67 14.51 -3.22
C GLU A 85 6.92 15.20 -4.38
N ALA A 86 6.87 14.58 -5.56
CA ALA A 86 6.12 15.08 -6.72
C ALA A 86 4.65 14.59 -6.73
N GLY A 87 4.25 13.80 -5.73
CA GLY A 87 2.93 13.18 -5.62
C GLY A 87 2.75 11.94 -6.50
N LYS A 88 3.85 11.36 -7.02
CA LYS A 88 3.77 10.10 -7.76
C LYS A 88 3.60 8.96 -6.77
N MET A 89 2.49 8.22 -6.92
CA MET A 89 2.18 7.07 -6.09
C MET A 89 2.59 5.75 -6.77
N SER A 90 3.22 4.86 -6.01
CA SER A 90 3.60 3.52 -6.40
C SER A 90 3.16 2.51 -5.35
N VAL A 91 2.56 1.39 -5.76
CA VAL A 91 2.13 0.31 -4.87
C VAL A 91 3.16 -0.83 -4.91
N VAL A 92 3.48 -1.40 -3.75
CA VAL A 92 4.27 -2.62 -3.65
C VAL A 92 3.48 -3.77 -4.30
N ALA A 93 4.06 -4.40 -5.31
CA ALA A 93 3.47 -5.53 -6.02
C ALA A 93 4.11 -6.85 -5.58
N ASP A 94 3.64 -7.96 -6.17
CA ASP A 94 4.23 -9.29 -5.97
C ASP A 94 5.75 -9.31 -6.26
N TRP A 95 6.17 -8.51 -7.23
CA TRP A 95 7.55 -8.26 -7.59
C TRP A 95 7.73 -6.78 -7.95
N GLY A 96 8.54 -6.09 -7.15
CA GLY A 96 8.82 -4.67 -7.31
C GLY A 96 7.60 -3.79 -7.03
N PHE A 97 7.43 -2.77 -7.88
CA PHE A 97 6.40 -1.74 -7.72
C PHE A 97 5.58 -1.56 -9.01
N LYS A 98 4.35 -1.08 -8.84
CA LYS A 98 3.47 -0.67 -9.94
C LYS A 98 3.00 0.76 -9.72
N ASP A 99 2.88 1.52 -10.80
CA ASP A 99 2.36 2.89 -10.76
C ASP A 99 0.87 2.87 -10.35
N VAL A 100 0.51 3.69 -9.38
CA VAL A 100 -0.89 3.92 -8.99
C VAL A 100 -1.46 4.98 -9.93
N THR A 101 -2.02 4.54 -11.06
CA THR A 101 -2.58 5.47 -12.05
C THR A 101 -3.94 5.97 -11.58
N VAL A 102 -3.96 7.10 -10.88
CA VAL A 102 -5.19 7.82 -10.57
C VAL A 102 -5.52 8.72 -11.75
N TYR A 103 -6.47 8.32 -12.59
CA TYR A 103 -7.02 9.23 -13.60
C TYR A 103 -7.64 10.43 -12.88
N LYS A 104 -7.09 11.64 -13.10
CA LYS A 104 -7.75 12.88 -12.68
C LYS A 104 -9.07 12.98 -13.46
N THR A 105 -10.17 12.99 -12.72
CA THR A 105 -11.52 13.21 -13.27
C THR A 105 -11.75 14.70 -13.48
#